data_AF-A0A7G9GLE6-F1
#
_entry.id   AF-A0A7G9GLE6-F1
#
_cell.length_a   1.000
_cell.length_b   1.000
_cell.length_c   1.000
_cell.angle_alpha   90.00
_cell.angle_beta   90.00
_cell.angle_gamma   90.00
#
_symmetry.space_group_name_H-M   'P 1'
#
loop_
_entity.id
_entity.type
_entity.pdbx_description
1 polymer ?
#
loop_
_entity_poly.entity_id
_entity_poly.type
_entity_poly.pdbx_seq_one_letter_code
_entity_poly.pdbx_strand_id
1 'polypeptide(L)'
;MKKVICLTLCALMFAGCSSNSKADIKEGKATYTNDKGEVTTAKVKLKNGDLEEVEIDETAQGKDKSKKALGNDYQMKQASKIGKEWYEQIDFLEKYIEKKGVDSIKLNKEGKAENNDVTSGCTIRIDGFLKAVKEAEKNAK
;
A
#
# COMPACT_ATOMS: atom_id res chain seq x y z
N MET A 1 -18.54 47.65 46.76
CA MET A 1 -19.73 47.01 46.15
C MET A 1 -19.26 46.06 45.04
N LYS A 2 -19.69 44.78 45.11
CA LYS A 2 -19.84 43.83 43.99
C LYS A 2 -18.53 43.43 43.24
N LYS A 3 -18.06 42.18 43.21
CA LYS A 3 -18.58 40.88 43.65
C LYS A 3 -17.40 39.95 43.95
N VAL A 4 -17.54 39.14 44.99
CA VAL A 4 -16.78 37.89 45.22
C VAL A 4 -17.63 36.76 44.63
N ILE A 5 -17.10 35.98 43.69
CA ILE A 5 -17.54 34.62 43.33
C ILE A 5 -16.26 33.91 42.78
N CYS A 6 -15.57 33.01 43.49
CA CYS A 6 -15.89 31.63 43.90
C CYS A 6 -15.47 30.58 42.84
N LEU A 7 -14.82 29.50 43.32
CA LEU A 7 -14.58 28.19 42.68
C LEU A 7 -13.53 28.14 41.53
N THR A 8 -12.58 27.21 41.43
CA THR A 8 -12.33 25.94 42.14
C THR A 8 -10.88 25.52 41.89
N LEU A 9 -10.28 24.91 42.91
CA LEU A 9 -9.11 24.05 42.84
C LEU A 9 -9.33 22.92 41.80
N CYS A 10 -8.40 22.74 40.87
CA CYS A 10 -8.15 21.42 40.28
C CYS A 10 -6.71 21.38 39.75
N ALA A 11 -5.82 20.84 40.57
CA ALA A 11 -4.55 20.32 40.10
C ALA A 11 -4.84 19.18 39.12
N LEU A 12 -4.55 19.39 37.84
CA LEU A 12 -4.34 18.33 36.88
C LEU A 12 -2.97 18.56 36.28
N MET A 13 -1.97 18.01 36.97
CA MET A 13 -0.72 17.62 36.35
C MET A 13 -1.10 16.63 35.24
N PHE A 14 -1.25 17.13 34.02
CA PHE A 14 -1.08 16.27 32.87
C PHE A 14 0.41 15.92 32.83
N ALA A 15 0.73 14.77 33.41
CA ALA A 15 1.86 13.97 33.00
C ALA A 15 1.68 13.71 31.50
N GLY A 16 2.17 14.65 30.69
CA GLY A 16 2.42 14.42 29.28
C GLY A 16 3.48 13.34 29.26
N CYS A 17 3.08 12.11 28.94
CA CYS A 17 4.00 11.05 28.59
C CYS A 17 4.92 11.60 27.50
N SER A 18 6.14 11.90 27.92
CA SER A 18 7.32 11.92 27.09
C SER A 18 7.38 10.58 26.36
N SER A 19 6.93 10.57 25.11
CA SER A 19 7.26 9.52 24.15
C SER A 19 8.16 10.14 23.10
N ASN A 20 9.35 10.55 23.53
CA ASN A 20 10.47 10.86 22.65
C ASN A 20 11.08 9.56 22.07
N SER A 21 10.24 8.58 21.76
CA SER A 21 10.64 7.31 21.13
C SER A 21 10.78 7.57 19.64
N LYS A 22 12.03 7.48 19.15
CA LYS A 22 12.34 7.44 17.72
C LYS A 22 11.41 6.41 17.06
N ALA A 23 10.70 6.81 16.00
CA ALA A 23 9.81 5.92 15.28
C ALA A 23 10.57 4.65 14.85
N ASP A 24 9.97 3.48 15.08
CA ASP A 24 10.49 2.21 14.58
C ASP A 24 10.14 2.12 13.09
N ILE A 25 11.14 2.31 12.23
CA ILE A 25 10.98 2.22 10.78
C ILE A 25 11.63 0.93 10.31
N LYS A 26 10.85 0.07 9.66
CA LYS A 26 11.31 -1.17 9.06
C LYS A 26 11.01 -1.17 7.58
N GLU A 27 11.95 -1.67 6.79
CA GLU A 27 11.79 -1.76 5.33
C GLU A 27 11.89 -3.21 4.87
N GLY A 28 10.95 -3.59 4.01
CA GLY A 28 10.84 -4.93 3.47
C GLY A 28 10.87 -4.92 1.95
N LYS A 29 11.43 -5.97 1.35
CA LYS A 29 11.40 -6.19 -0.09
C LYS A 29 11.19 -7.66 -0.39
N ALA A 30 10.39 -7.95 -1.41
CA ALA A 30 10.21 -9.30 -1.93
C ALA A 30 9.89 -9.29 -3.42
N THR A 31 9.99 -10.45 -4.04
CA THR A 31 9.66 -10.64 -5.45
C THR A 31 8.74 -11.84 -5.63
N TYR A 32 7.93 -11.80 -6.69
CA TYR A 32 7.10 -12.91 -7.13
C TYR A 32 7.19 -13.04 -8.65
N THR A 33 7.41 -14.24 -9.16
CA THR A 33 7.42 -14.51 -10.60
C THR A 33 6.13 -15.24 -10.98
N ASN A 34 5.38 -14.68 -11.93
CA ASN A 34 4.15 -15.29 -12.40
C ASN A 34 4.40 -16.42 -13.44
N ASP A 35 3.33 -17.07 -13.86
CA ASP A 35 3.34 -18.16 -14.85
C ASP A 35 3.85 -17.75 -16.25
N LYS A 36 3.86 -16.44 -16.54
CA LYS A 36 4.39 -15.85 -17.77
C LYS A 36 5.85 -15.39 -17.63
N GLY A 37 6.47 -15.65 -16.48
CA GLY A 37 7.84 -15.21 -16.18
C GLY A 37 7.98 -13.70 -15.94
N GLU A 38 6.88 -12.97 -15.74
CA GLU A 38 6.96 -11.57 -15.32
C GLU A 38 7.30 -11.51 -13.83
N VAL A 39 8.20 -10.60 -13.46
CA VAL A 39 8.72 -10.47 -12.11
C VAL A 39 8.10 -9.26 -11.45
N THR A 40 7.23 -9.50 -10.47
CA THR A 40 6.78 -8.49 -9.53
C THR A 40 7.89 -8.20 -8.51
N THR A 41 8.14 -6.93 -8.24
CA THR A 41 8.90 -6.46 -7.07
C THR A 41 7.97 -5.68 -6.16
N ALA A 42 7.93 -6.04 -4.88
CA ALA A 42 7.24 -5.27 -3.85
C ALA A 42 8.25 -4.74 -2.83
N LYS A 43 8.09 -3.49 -2.42
CA LYS A 43 8.76 -2.87 -1.29
C LYS A 43 7.72 -2.32 -0.34
N VAL A 44 7.99 -2.41 0.96
CA VAL A 44 7.12 -1.86 1.99
C VAL A 44 7.92 -1.10 3.03
N LYS A 45 7.30 -0.08 3.62
CA LYS A 45 7.80 0.59 4.81
C LYS A 45 6.78 0.45 5.92
N LEU A 46 7.23 -0.08 7.05
CA LEU A 46 6.44 -0.13 8.28
C LEU A 46 6.91 0.97 9.22
N LYS A 47 5.96 1.66 9.86
CA LYS A 47 6.22 2.67 10.89
C LYS A 47 5.46 2.29 12.15
N ASN A 48 6.21 1.98 13.21
CA ASN A 48 5.67 1.46 14.47
C ASN A 48 4.81 0.19 14.29
N GLY A 49 5.11 -0.61 13.27
CA GLY A 49 4.35 -1.82 12.90
C GLY A 49 3.22 -1.60 11.91
N ASP A 50 2.81 -0.36 11.65
CA ASP A 50 1.77 -0.04 10.67
C ASP A 50 2.37 0.12 9.27
N LEU A 51 1.64 -0.33 8.24
CA LEU A 51 2.06 -0.20 6.85
C LEU A 51 1.88 1.26 6.36
N GLU A 52 3.00 1.94 6.13
CA GLU A 52 3.04 3.37 5.76
C GLU A 52 3.20 3.57 4.25
N GLU A 53 3.95 2.70 3.57
CA GLU A 53 4.26 2.81 2.15
C GLU A 53 4.27 1.44 1.49
N VAL A 54 3.65 1.34 0.30
CA VAL A 54 3.69 0.15 -0.56
C VAL A 54 4.12 0.56 -1.95
N GLU A 55 5.19 -0.04 -2.46
CA GLU A 55 5.64 0.12 -3.84
C GLU A 55 5.66 -1.25 -4.53
N ILE A 56 4.86 -1.40 -5.56
CA ILE A 56 4.72 -2.54 -6.45
C ILE A 56 5.18 -2.10 -7.84
N ASP A 57 6.00 -2.91 -8.47
CA ASP A 57 6.34 -2.79 -9.88
C ASP A 57 6.42 -4.20 -10.49
N GLU A 58 6.37 -4.29 -11.81
CA GLU A 58 6.47 -5.55 -12.53
C GLU A 58 7.32 -5.39 -13.79
N THR A 59 8.26 -6.30 -14.00
CA THR A 59 9.08 -6.36 -15.20
C THR A 59 8.65 -7.57 -16.03
N ALA A 60 8.23 -7.33 -17.28
CA ALA A 60 7.84 -8.40 -18.17
C ALA A 60 9.04 -9.28 -18.57
N GLN A 61 8.80 -10.56 -18.86
CA GLN A 61 9.86 -11.50 -19.21
C GLN A 61 10.69 -10.98 -20.39
N GLY A 62 12.02 -10.96 -20.21
CA GLY A 62 12.96 -10.52 -21.25
C GLY A 62 12.92 -9.01 -21.55
N LYS A 63 12.39 -8.19 -20.64
CA LYS A 63 12.44 -6.72 -20.72
C LYS A 63 13.39 -6.16 -19.67
N ASP A 64 14.11 -5.11 -20.05
CA ASP A 64 15.05 -4.42 -19.15
C ASP A 64 14.37 -3.32 -18.32
N LYS A 65 13.23 -2.80 -18.79
CA LYS A 65 12.44 -1.78 -18.11
C LYS A 65 11.21 -2.40 -17.46
N SER A 66 10.91 -1.94 -16.25
CA SER A 66 9.66 -2.28 -15.56
C SER A 66 8.47 -1.54 -16.15
N LYS A 67 7.25 -1.99 -15.82
CA LYS A 67 6.00 -1.38 -16.28
C LYS A 67 5.82 0.03 -15.74
N LYS A 68 6.22 0.35 -14.49
CA LYS A 68 6.24 1.75 -14.02
C LYS A 68 7.25 2.60 -14.77
N ALA A 69 8.44 2.07 -15.05
CA ALA A 69 9.47 2.82 -15.80
C ALA A 69 9.06 3.11 -17.25
N LEU A 70 8.22 2.27 -17.85
CA LEU A 70 7.60 2.54 -19.16
C LEU A 70 6.48 3.58 -19.07
N GLY A 71 5.72 3.63 -17.97
CA GLY A 71 4.63 4.59 -17.80
C GLY A 71 3.62 4.51 -18.94
N ASN A 72 3.40 5.61 -19.65
CA ASN A 72 2.52 5.65 -20.83
C ASN A 72 3.03 4.81 -22.01
N ASP A 73 4.35 4.56 -22.11
CA ASP A 73 4.93 3.75 -23.19
C ASP A 73 4.55 2.27 -23.06
N TYR A 74 3.96 1.86 -21.93
CA TYR A 74 3.38 0.52 -21.78
C TYR A 74 2.05 0.35 -22.54
N GLN A 75 1.35 1.45 -22.82
CA GLN A 75 0.16 1.52 -23.69
C GLN A 75 -1.04 0.64 -23.25
N MET A 76 -1.25 0.48 -21.94
CA MET A 76 -2.35 -0.36 -21.45
C MET A 76 -3.70 0.38 -21.44
N LYS A 77 -3.70 1.72 -21.48
CA LYS A 77 -4.93 2.52 -21.37
C LYS A 77 -5.99 2.13 -22.39
N GLN A 78 -5.60 1.77 -23.61
CA GLN A 78 -6.52 1.36 -24.67
C GLN A 78 -7.17 -0.02 -24.40
N ALA A 79 -6.45 -0.94 -23.76
CA ALA A 79 -6.96 -2.26 -23.39
C ALA A 79 -7.68 -2.26 -22.03
N SER A 80 -7.51 -1.21 -21.23
CA SER A 80 -8.07 -1.09 -19.89
C SER A 80 -9.56 -0.76 -19.94
N LYS A 81 -10.38 -1.61 -19.31
CA LYS A 81 -11.83 -1.41 -19.21
C LYS A 81 -12.23 -0.14 -18.44
N ILE A 82 -11.31 0.39 -17.63
CA ILE A 82 -11.50 1.61 -16.85
C ILE A 82 -10.72 2.82 -17.42
N GLY A 83 -10.14 2.68 -18.61
CA GLY A 83 -9.44 3.77 -19.30
C GLY A 83 -8.20 4.29 -18.56
N LYS A 84 -7.56 3.44 -17.75
CA LYS A 84 -6.35 3.77 -16.97
C LYS A 84 -5.13 2.98 -17.45
N GLU A 85 -3.98 3.63 -17.45
CA GLU A 85 -2.69 2.97 -17.60
C GLU A 85 -2.37 2.01 -16.45
N TRP A 86 -1.39 1.13 -16.68
CA TRP A 86 -1.02 0.12 -15.67
C TRP A 86 -0.52 0.76 -14.38
N TYR A 87 0.36 1.76 -14.49
CA TYR A 87 0.91 2.43 -13.32
C TYR A 87 -0.18 3.17 -12.51
N GLU A 88 -1.23 3.70 -13.16
CA GLU A 88 -2.35 4.35 -12.47
C GLU A 88 -3.21 3.35 -11.68
N GLN A 89 -3.35 2.12 -12.19
CA GLN A 89 -4.07 1.04 -11.48
C GLN A 89 -3.27 0.51 -10.29
N ILE A 90 -1.95 0.43 -10.44
CA ILE A 90 -1.06 0.00 -9.36
C ILE A 90 -0.95 1.07 -8.26
N ASP A 91 -0.81 2.35 -8.61
CA ASP A 91 -0.84 3.45 -7.64
C ASP A 91 -2.14 3.46 -6.82
N PHE A 92 -3.28 3.16 -7.46
CA PHE A 92 -4.53 2.97 -6.74
C PHE A 92 -4.48 1.78 -5.78
N LEU A 93 -3.97 0.62 -6.23
CA LEU A 93 -3.86 -0.59 -5.43
C LEU A 93 -2.94 -0.40 -4.22
N GLU A 94 -1.79 0.26 -4.41
CA GLU A 94 -0.82 0.59 -3.35
C GLU A 94 -1.50 1.38 -2.24
N LYS A 95 -2.14 2.51 -2.59
CA LYS A 95 -2.88 3.35 -1.65
C LYS A 95 -4.03 2.62 -0.95
N TYR A 96 -4.65 1.66 -1.64
CA TYR A 96 -5.68 0.83 -1.04
C TYR A 96 -5.06 -0.12 0.00
N ILE A 97 -3.95 -0.79 -0.33
CA ILE A 97 -3.25 -1.70 0.58
C ILE A 97 -2.69 -0.94 1.79
N GLU A 98 -2.07 0.23 1.60
CA GLU A 98 -1.61 1.09 2.70
C GLU A 98 -2.72 1.36 3.72
N LYS A 99 -3.94 1.63 3.24
CA LYS A 99 -5.08 2.00 4.10
C LYS A 99 -5.85 0.83 4.68
N LYS A 100 -5.90 -0.30 3.99
CA LYS A 100 -6.82 -1.41 4.30
C LYS A 100 -6.11 -2.74 4.54
N GLY A 101 -4.81 -2.82 4.25
CA GLY A 101 -4.03 -4.04 4.28
C GLY A 101 -4.37 -5.01 3.14
N VAL A 102 -3.43 -5.91 2.84
CA VAL A 102 -3.60 -6.91 1.77
C VAL A 102 -4.78 -7.84 2.04
N ASP A 103 -5.04 -8.19 3.31
CA ASP A 103 -6.09 -9.14 3.70
C ASP A 103 -7.52 -8.63 3.48
N SER A 104 -7.69 -7.34 3.21
CA SER A 104 -9.00 -6.78 2.86
C SER A 104 -9.44 -7.07 1.42
N ILE A 105 -8.53 -7.58 0.56
CA ILE A 105 -8.78 -7.81 -0.86
C ILE A 105 -9.19 -9.27 -1.09
N LYS A 106 -10.39 -9.46 -1.66
CA LYS A 106 -10.91 -10.74 -2.12
C LYS A 106 -10.58 -10.93 -3.59
N LEU A 107 -10.16 -12.14 -3.94
CA LEU A 107 -9.77 -12.49 -5.31
C LEU A 107 -10.79 -13.45 -5.92
N ASN A 108 -11.09 -13.25 -7.20
CA ASN A 108 -11.82 -14.22 -8.00
C ASN A 108 -10.89 -15.33 -8.50
N LYS A 109 -11.46 -16.30 -9.22
CA LYS A 109 -10.70 -17.43 -9.79
C LYS A 109 -9.63 -17.02 -10.81
N GLU A 110 -9.70 -15.82 -11.37
CA GLU A 110 -8.70 -15.27 -12.31
C GLU A 110 -7.56 -14.53 -11.59
N GLY A 111 -7.60 -14.43 -10.25
CA GLY A 111 -6.64 -13.66 -9.46
C GLY A 111 -6.84 -12.14 -9.55
N LYS A 112 -8.01 -11.67 -9.98
CA LYS A 112 -8.40 -10.25 -9.96
C LYS A 112 -9.21 -9.95 -8.71
N ALA A 113 -9.28 -8.68 -8.30
CA ALA A 113 -10.14 -8.27 -7.19
C ALA A 113 -11.63 -8.54 -7.47
N GLU A 114 -12.36 -9.00 -6.46
CA GLU A 114 -13.83 -9.04 -6.44
C GLU A 114 -14.43 -7.80 -5.78
N ASN A 115 -13.67 -7.10 -4.93
CA ASN A 115 -14.18 -5.95 -4.22
C ASN A 115 -14.50 -4.80 -5.19
N ASN A 116 -15.70 -4.21 -5.06
CA ASN A 116 -16.14 -3.11 -5.94
C ASN A 116 -15.29 -1.84 -5.78
N ASP A 117 -14.82 -1.55 -4.57
CA ASP A 117 -13.91 -0.42 -4.31
C ASP A 117 -12.56 -0.63 -4.99
N VAL A 118 -11.99 -1.84 -4.94
CA VAL A 118 -10.74 -2.15 -5.63
C VAL A 118 -10.92 -2.12 -7.14
N THR A 119 -11.97 -2.76 -7.67
CA THR A 119 -12.22 -2.86 -9.12
C THR A 119 -12.56 -1.52 -9.78
N SER A 120 -13.02 -0.53 -9.01
CA SER A 120 -13.19 0.85 -9.50
C SER A 120 -11.86 1.52 -9.91
N GLY A 121 -10.74 1.04 -9.36
CA GLY A 121 -9.43 1.61 -9.58
C GLY A 121 -8.41 0.67 -10.21
N CYS A 122 -8.57 -0.64 -10.05
CA CYS A 122 -7.64 -1.66 -10.52
C CYS A 122 -8.38 -2.91 -11.02
N THR A 123 -8.25 -3.21 -12.31
CA THR A 123 -8.96 -4.32 -12.98
C THR A 123 -8.03 -5.42 -13.49
N ILE A 124 -6.72 -5.25 -13.32
CA ILE A 124 -5.70 -6.23 -13.68
C ILE A 124 -5.65 -7.39 -12.67
N ARG A 125 -4.97 -8.46 -13.04
CA ARG A 125 -4.69 -9.58 -12.13
C ARG A 125 -3.68 -9.12 -11.08
N ILE A 126 -3.95 -9.39 -9.80
CA ILE A 126 -3.20 -8.83 -8.66
C ILE A 126 -2.74 -9.89 -7.64
N ASP A 127 -3.12 -11.16 -7.79
CA ASP A 127 -2.76 -12.23 -6.85
C ASP A 127 -1.26 -12.35 -6.60
N GLY A 128 -0.44 -12.17 -7.65
CA GLY A 128 1.02 -12.13 -7.54
C GLY A 128 1.53 -10.93 -6.75
N PHE A 129 0.90 -9.76 -6.93
CA PHE A 129 1.25 -8.53 -6.23
C PHE A 129 0.96 -8.66 -4.73
N LEU A 130 -0.20 -9.21 -4.39
CA LEU A 130 -0.59 -9.42 -2.99
C LEU A 130 0.37 -10.39 -2.28
N LYS A 131 0.81 -11.45 -2.98
CA LYS A 131 1.83 -12.38 -2.45
C LYS A 131 3.17 -11.67 -2.21
N ALA A 132 3.62 -10.85 -3.17
CA ALA A 132 4.88 -10.12 -3.04
C ALA A 132 4.83 -9.11 -1.89
N VAL A 133 3.73 -8.36 -1.71
CA VAL A 133 3.59 -7.42 -0.59
C VAL A 133 3.60 -8.14 0.76
N LYS A 134 2.82 -9.23 0.92
CA LYS A 134 2.83 -10.01 2.16
C LYS A 134 4.21 -10.56 2.51
N GLU A 135 4.97 -10.98 1.52
CA GLU A 135 6.33 -11.45 1.74
C GLU A 135 7.30 -10.31 2.07
N ALA A 136 7.12 -9.14 1.45
CA ALA A 136 7.89 -7.95 1.80
C ALA A 136 7.63 -7.52 3.25
N GLU A 137 6.38 -7.55 3.72
CA GLU A 137 6.02 -7.28 5.12
C GLU A 137 6.72 -8.23 6.10
N LYS A 138 6.75 -9.54 5.81
CA LYS A 138 7.48 -10.53 6.63
C LYS A 138 8.99 -10.29 6.64
N ASN A 139 9.54 -9.80 5.53
CA ASN A 139 10.96 -9.53 5.39
C ASN A 139 11.39 -8.18 5.98
N ALA A 140 10.44 -7.37 6.48
CA ALA A 140 10.73 -6.06 7.04
C ALA A 140 11.53 -6.18 8.34
N LYS A 141 12.62 -5.42 8.44
CA LYS A 141 13.57 -5.45 9.56
C LYS A 141 14.08 -4.06 9.92
#